data_AF-A0A812ZXZ9-F1
#
_entry.id   AF-A0A812ZXZ9-F1
#
_cell.length_a   1.000
_cell.length_b   1.000
_cell.length_c   1.000
_cell.angle_alpha   90.00
_cell.angle_beta   90.00
_cell.angle_gamma   90.00
#
_symmetry.space_group_name_H-M   'P 1'
#
loop_
_entity.id
_entity.type
_entity.pdbx_description
1 polymer ?
#
loop_
_entity_poly.entity_id
_entity_poly.type
_entity_poly.pdbx_seq_one_letter_code
_entity_poly.pdbx_strand_id
1 'polypeptide(L)'
;ELAQGWIAIVQGGDAHYSVSAVGKLGYRVFFWARAAGLLVRLVHRLLRVRHSPKIYVDDLLSLLDAVSAPVWAAHVVVLLMILRVPLSWHKCAWSPRVVWIGWELDLCLFTVRLDPQKFRRLCALLRQALSSRRCSTHLLERITGKLLWLSSLFKTFRPSLAPLYSDQHAFLPNMTALDPQRWNDLRSKLSPGLRLQQNIGLAALPPASRILRSVSQLSRSLLICHCTLLSHADSLLVLRLWLDLAESGTACRSLLRPPRFECEAFADACASSDSAGLGGFVRLPDGRQLFFRNHFSRTELCGMFPWLSPDASVQSFISSWELLAQCALLLLLHQLLGHSHLPLHCSFRCDNSAAESSSWKGLSMASGLCSVLRAFFLCQQRCRISVHIDHVPSIVNDEELSVDWSVFQESSQLALFPSPADFLGFIAPVADLPSRFSSLALPTAVVKLQLELTLDFRANAEDGMLRV
;
A
#
# COMPACT_ATOMS: atom_id res chain seq x y z
N GLU A 1 22.48 -16.50 -30.56
CA GLU A 1 21.50 -15.41 -30.39
C GLU A 1 20.28 -15.73 -31.22
N LEU A 2 19.07 -15.44 -30.72
CA LEU A 2 17.86 -15.02 -31.47
C LEU A 2 16.60 -15.33 -30.65
N ALA A 3 16.12 -14.32 -29.94
CA ALA A 3 14.70 -14.07 -29.83
C ALA A 3 14.39 -12.92 -30.79
N GLN A 4 13.89 -13.21 -31.99
CA GLN A 4 13.21 -12.26 -32.86
C GLN A 4 12.39 -13.05 -33.88
N GLY A 5 11.18 -12.55 -34.16
CA GLY A 5 10.09 -13.29 -34.77
C GLY A 5 10.39 -13.80 -36.17
N TRP A 6 9.88 -14.99 -36.45
CA TRP A 6 9.64 -15.45 -37.80
C TRP A 6 8.19 -15.10 -38.12
N ILE A 7 7.97 -14.06 -38.93
CA ILE A 7 6.75 -13.96 -39.75
C ILE A 7 7.11 -14.70 -41.04
N ALA A 8 6.67 -15.94 -41.17
CA ALA A 8 6.69 -16.63 -42.44
C ALA A 8 5.45 -16.18 -43.23
N ILE A 9 5.65 -15.47 -44.34
CA ILE A 9 4.58 -15.27 -45.33
C ILE A 9 4.51 -16.56 -46.15
N VAL A 10 3.54 -17.42 -45.82
CA VAL A 10 3.19 -18.56 -46.66
C VAL A 10 2.38 -18.02 -47.83
N GLN A 11 2.91 -18.11 -49.06
CA GLN A 11 2.06 -17.97 -50.24
C GLN A 11 1.15 -19.19 -50.30
N GLY A 12 -0.14 -18.97 -49.98
CA GLY A 12 -1.25 -19.88 -50.28
C GLY A 12 -1.11 -21.30 -49.72
N GLY A 13 -1.33 -21.48 -48.41
CA GLY A 13 -1.54 -22.80 -47.81
C GLY A 13 -1.83 -22.71 -46.32
N ASP A 14 -2.89 -23.36 -45.85
CA ASP A 14 -3.25 -23.43 -44.43
C ASP A 14 -2.14 -24.15 -43.63
N ALA A 15 -1.31 -23.36 -42.95
CA ALA A 15 -0.27 -23.89 -42.08
C ALA A 15 -0.84 -24.18 -40.67
N HIS A 16 -1.00 -25.46 -40.36
CA HIS A 16 -1.31 -25.91 -39.00
C HIS A 16 -0.03 -25.90 -38.13
N TYR A 17 -0.08 -25.21 -36.99
CA TYR A 17 1.03 -25.21 -36.04
C TYR A 17 1.06 -26.52 -35.23
N SER A 18 2.07 -27.38 -35.46
CA SER A 18 2.27 -28.63 -34.72
C SER A 18 2.79 -28.43 -33.29
N VAL A 19 3.27 -27.22 -32.97
CA VAL A 19 3.71 -26.80 -31.63
C VAL A 19 2.99 -25.50 -31.29
N SER A 20 2.69 -25.29 -30.01
CA SER A 20 2.02 -24.09 -29.51
C SER A 20 2.72 -22.79 -29.99
N ALA A 21 2.20 -22.18 -31.07
CA ALA A 21 2.63 -20.88 -31.62
C ALA A 21 2.65 -19.75 -30.57
N VAL A 22 3.68 -18.89 -30.59
CA VAL A 22 3.80 -17.76 -29.66
C VAL A 22 2.73 -16.70 -29.99
N GLY A 23 1.71 -16.57 -29.15
CA GLY A 23 0.64 -15.58 -29.28
C GLY A 23 -0.27 -15.56 -28.04
N LYS A 24 -0.91 -14.40 -27.76
CA LYS A 24 -1.81 -14.14 -26.62
C LYS A 24 -3.15 -14.89 -26.75
N LEU A 25 -3.11 -16.21 -26.82
CA LEU A 25 -4.29 -17.06 -26.69
C LEU A 25 -4.37 -17.48 -25.22
N GLY A 26 -5.34 -16.92 -24.50
CA GLY A 26 -5.45 -17.00 -23.02
C GLY A 26 -5.45 -18.42 -22.45
N TYR A 27 -5.88 -19.43 -23.22
CA TYR A 27 -5.87 -20.83 -22.80
C TYR A 27 -4.45 -21.42 -22.64
N ARG A 28 -3.44 -20.87 -23.32
CA ARG A 28 -2.08 -21.45 -23.35
C ARG A 28 -1.34 -21.28 -22.02
N VAL A 29 -1.51 -20.12 -21.39
CA VAL A 29 -0.92 -19.83 -20.06
C VAL A 29 -1.47 -20.81 -19.03
N PHE A 30 -2.75 -21.16 -19.12
CA PHE A 30 -3.39 -22.13 -18.22
C PHE A 30 -2.78 -23.54 -18.36
N PHE A 31 -2.68 -24.07 -19.58
CA PHE A 31 -2.08 -25.39 -19.81
C PHE A 31 -0.60 -25.41 -19.40
N TRP A 32 0.15 -24.36 -19.74
CA TRP A 32 1.54 -24.25 -19.35
C TRP A 32 1.73 -24.16 -17.83
N ALA A 33 0.86 -23.43 -17.11
CA ALA A 33 0.90 -23.38 -15.65
C ALA A 33 0.72 -24.76 -15.01
N ARG A 34 -0.10 -25.66 -15.59
CA ARG A 34 -0.25 -27.04 -15.09
C ARG A 34 1.01 -27.88 -15.34
N ALA A 35 1.60 -27.75 -16.52
CA ALA A 35 2.86 -28.41 -16.86
C ALA A 35 4.01 -27.91 -15.96
N ALA A 36 4.12 -26.60 -15.78
CA ALA A 36 5.04 -25.94 -14.86
C ALA A 36 4.85 -26.44 -13.41
N GLY A 37 3.60 -26.60 -12.96
CA GLY A 37 3.30 -27.18 -11.65
C GLY A 37 3.71 -28.65 -11.51
N LEU A 38 3.56 -29.47 -12.56
CA LEU A 38 4.11 -30.83 -12.59
C LEU A 38 5.64 -30.82 -12.53
N LEU A 39 6.29 -29.96 -13.31
CA LEU A 39 7.74 -29.80 -13.33
C LEU A 39 8.28 -29.44 -11.94
N VAL A 40 7.69 -28.45 -11.26
CA VAL A 40 8.10 -28.07 -9.90
C VAL A 40 7.89 -29.20 -8.90
N ARG A 41 6.83 -30.00 -9.03
CA ARG A 41 6.63 -31.21 -8.19
C ARG A 41 7.71 -32.27 -8.45
N LEU A 42 8.13 -32.45 -9.70
CA LEU A 42 9.24 -33.35 -10.02
C LEU A 42 10.56 -32.83 -9.42
N VAL A 43 10.81 -31.53 -9.51
CA VAL A 43 11.96 -30.89 -8.86
C VAL A 43 11.91 -31.10 -7.34
N HIS A 44 10.75 -30.91 -6.71
CA HIS A 44 10.59 -31.18 -5.27
C HIS A 44 10.87 -32.64 -4.90
N ARG A 45 10.49 -33.58 -5.76
CA ARG A 45 10.72 -35.01 -5.52
C ARG A 45 12.18 -35.43 -5.77
N LEU A 46 12.85 -34.71 -6.68
CA LEU A 46 14.27 -34.90 -7.01
C LEU A 46 15.18 -34.35 -5.91
N LEU A 47 14.88 -33.15 -5.41
CA LEU A 47 15.69 -32.47 -4.41
C LEU A 47 15.40 -33.03 -3.01
N ARG A 48 16.36 -33.73 -2.41
CA ARG A 48 16.24 -34.33 -1.07
C ARG A 48 16.89 -33.48 0.04
N VAL A 49 17.07 -32.19 -0.20
CA VAL A 49 17.69 -31.23 0.73
C VAL A 49 16.72 -30.10 1.07
N ARG A 50 17.11 -29.12 1.87
CA ARG A 50 16.30 -27.91 2.06
C ARG A 50 16.31 -27.09 0.75
N HIS A 51 15.13 -26.91 0.16
CA HIS A 51 14.97 -26.22 -1.12
C HIS A 51 13.61 -25.52 -1.20
N SER A 52 13.50 -24.50 -2.07
CA SER A 52 12.22 -23.84 -2.36
C SER A 52 12.15 -23.40 -3.82
N PRO A 53 11.82 -24.33 -4.75
CA PRO A 53 11.53 -24.05 -6.14
C PRO A 53 10.14 -23.41 -6.28
N LYS A 54 10.07 -22.37 -7.10
CA LYS A 54 8.87 -21.61 -7.42
C LYS A 54 8.87 -21.36 -8.92
N ILE A 55 7.71 -21.44 -9.56
CA ILE A 55 7.58 -21.16 -10.99
C ILE A 55 6.43 -20.19 -11.20
N TYR A 56 6.64 -19.19 -12.04
CA TYR A 56 5.59 -18.30 -12.52
C TYR A 56 5.58 -18.33 -14.04
N VAL A 57 4.58 -19.01 -14.60
CA VAL A 57 4.47 -19.28 -16.05
C VAL A 57 5.73 -20.00 -16.56
N ASP A 58 6.70 -19.27 -17.12
CA ASP A 58 7.97 -19.75 -17.67
C ASP A 58 9.19 -19.42 -16.80
N ASP A 59 9.05 -18.57 -15.78
CA ASP A 59 10.15 -18.13 -14.92
C ASP A 59 10.30 -19.03 -13.67
N LEU A 60 11.31 -19.91 -13.68
CA LEU A 60 11.67 -20.77 -12.55
C LEU A 60 12.69 -20.07 -11.62
N LEU A 61 12.36 -20.00 -10.32
CA LEU A 61 13.26 -19.60 -9.24
C LEU A 61 13.49 -20.81 -8.31
N SER A 62 14.74 -21.18 -8.06
CA SER A 62 15.07 -22.24 -7.10
C SER A 62 15.94 -21.69 -5.99
N LEU A 63 15.43 -21.69 -4.74
CA LEU A 63 16.23 -21.36 -3.57
C LEU A 63 16.88 -22.64 -3.04
N LEU A 64 18.20 -22.64 -2.92
CA LEU A 64 19.02 -23.77 -2.52
C LEU A 64 19.99 -23.32 -1.41
N ASP A 65 20.42 -24.25 -0.57
CA ASP A 65 21.48 -24.01 0.42
C ASP A 65 22.81 -23.70 -0.26
N ALA A 66 23.46 -22.59 0.09
CA ALA A 66 24.61 -22.05 -0.64
C ALA A 66 25.78 -23.03 -0.81
N VAL A 67 26.03 -23.90 0.17
CA VAL A 67 27.14 -24.86 0.15
C VAL A 67 26.87 -25.98 -0.86
N SER A 68 25.65 -26.51 -0.86
CA SER A 68 25.25 -27.62 -1.72
C SER A 68 24.60 -27.19 -3.04
N ALA A 69 24.35 -25.89 -3.21
CA ALA A 69 23.60 -25.33 -4.30
C ALA A 69 24.13 -25.76 -5.68
N PRO A 70 25.44 -25.71 -6.01
CA PRO A 70 25.93 -26.06 -7.35
C PRO A 70 25.55 -27.49 -7.78
N VAL A 71 25.62 -28.45 -6.84
CA VAL A 71 25.27 -29.85 -7.10
C VAL A 71 23.79 -29.99 -7.40
N TRP A 72 22.93 -29.42 -6.55
CA TRP A 72 21.48 -29.55 -6.71
C TRP A 72 20.95 -28.78 -7.92
N ALA A 73 21.55 -27.64 -8.25
CA ALA A 73 21.23 -26.92 -9.47
C ALA A 73 21.55 -27.73 -10.73
N ALA A 74 22.69 -28.43 -10.76
CA ALA A 74 23.03 -29.32 -11.86
C ALA A 74 21.98 -30.44 -12.03
N HIS A 75 21.48 -31.01 -10.94
CA HIS A 75 20.40 -32.01 -10.99
C HIS A 75 19.10 -31.45 -11.59
N VAL A 76 18.73 -30.22 -11.22
CA VAL A 76 17.56 -29.54 -11.80
C VAL A 76 17.77 -29.30 -13.30
N VAL A 77 18.94 -28.83 -13.70
CA VAL A 77 19.29 -28.61 -15.12
C VAL A 77 19.24 -29.93 -15.91
N VAL A 78 19.81 -31.00 -15.38
CA VAL A 78 19.78 -32.33 -16.02
C VAL A 78 18.34 -32.83 -16.17
N LEU A 79 17.50 -32.69 -15.14
CA LEU A 79 16.08 -33.01 -15.24
C LEU A 79 15.40 -32.22 -16.35
N LEU A 80 15.65 -30.90 -16.44
CA LEU A 80 15.09 -30.04 -17.48
C LEU A 80 15.54 -30.48 -18.88
N MET A 81 16.80 -30.88 -19.04
CA MET A 81 17.33 -31.41 -20.29
C MET A 81 16.72 -32.77 -20.67
N ILE A 82 16.55 -33.68 -19.71
CA ILE A 82 15.89 -34.99 -19.91
C ILE A 82 14.45 -34.79 -20.37
N LEU A 83 13.73 -33.85 -19.74
CA LEU A 83 12.37 -33.47 -20.11
C LEU A 83 12.30 -32.61 -21.38
N ARG A 84 13.45 -32.30 -21.99
CA ARG A 84 13.60 -31.44 -23.18
C ARG A 84 12.93 -30.07 -23.02
N VAL A 85 12.98 -29.51 -21.81
CA VAL A 85 12.54 -28.14 -21.53
C VAL A 85 13.62 -27.18 -22.04
N PRO A 86 13.32 -26.27 -23.00
CA PRO A 86 14.31 -25.36 -23.54
C PRO A 86 14.70 -24.30 -22.50
N LEU A 87 16.00 -24.15 -22.25
CA LEU A 87 16.55 -23.17 -21.30
C LEU A 87 17.14 -21.98 -22.04
N SER A 88 16.77 -20.78 -21.61
CA SER A 88 17.41 -19.54 -22.03
C SER A 88 18.69 -19.32 -21.23
N TRP A 89 19.78 -20.00 -21.60
CA TRP A 89 21.06 -19.97 -20.85
C TRP A 89 21.58 -18.56 -20.56
N HIS A 90 21.43 -17.62 -21.50
CA HIS A 90 21.84 -16.22 -21.33
C HIS A 90 20.99 -15.45 -20.30
N LYS A 91 19.82 -15.97 -19.89
CA LYS A 91 18.95 -15.42 -18.84
C LYS A 91 19.06 -16.19 -17.52
N CYS A 92 19.69 -17.36 -17.52
CA CYS A 92 19.90 -18.13 -16.32
C CYS A 92 20.84 -17.36 -15.39
N ALA A 93 20.40 -17.09 -14.18
CA ALA A 93 21.17 -16.38 -13.17
C ALA A 93 21.46 -17.32 -11.99
N TRP A 94 22.73 -17.34 -11.58
CA TRP A 94 23.20 -18.01 -10.37
C TRP A 94 23.80 -16.97 -9.44
N SER A 95 23.07 -16.54 -8.43
CA SER A 95 23.50 -15.46 -7.55
C SER A 95 22.65 -15.42 -6.29
N PRO A 96 23.23 -14.99 -5.14
CA PRO A 96 22.45 -14.68 -3.94
C PRO A 96 21.54 -13.46 -4.14
N ARG A 97 21.78 -12.66 -5.17
CA ARG A 97 20.92 -11.58 -5.64
C ARG A 97 20.28 -11.95 -6.96
N VAL A 98 18.96 -12.05 -7.00
CA VAL A 98 18.23 -12.47 -8.21
C VAL A 98 17.02 -11.57 -8.45
N VAL A 99 16.75 -11.27 -9.71
CA VAL A 99 15.51 -10.62 -10.13
C VAL A 99 14.53 -11.68 -10.59
N TRP A 100 13.39 -11.80 -9.92
CA TRP A 100 12.33 -12.74 -10.27
C TRP A 100 10.99 -12.01 -10.30
N ILE A 101 10.22 -12.18 -11.38
CA ILE A 101 8.91 -11.53 -11.60
C ILE A 101 8.87 -10.00 -11.33
N GLY A 102 10.01 -9.31 -11.49
CA GLY A 102 10.15 -7.88 -11.23
C GLY A 102 10.46 -7.49 -9.79
N TRP A 103 10.73 -8.45 -8.92
CA TRP A 103 11.28 -8.24 -7.59
C TRP A 103 12.76 -8.59 -7.60
N GLU A 104 13.58 -7.71 -7.05
CA GLU A 104 14.97 -8.03 -6.75
C GLU A 104 15.02 -8.57 -5.32
N LEU A 105 15.50 -9.80 -5.18
CA LEU A 105 15.68 -10.51 -3.92
C LEU A 105 17.16 -10.52 -3.58
N ASP A 106 17.52 -10.05 -2.39
CA ASP A 106 18.86 -10.21 -1.82
C ASP A 106 18.77 -11.23 -0.69
N LEU A 107 19.26 -12.44 -0.95
CA LEU A 107 19.21 -13.55 0.01
C LEU A 107 20.34 -13.50 1.03
N CYS A 108 21.38 -12.69 0.82
CA CYS A 108 22.41 -12.46 1.84
C CYS A 108 21.86 -11.59 2.96
N LEU A 109 21.10 -10.56 2.60
CA LEU A 109 20.48 -9.63 3.55
C LEU A 109 19.04 -10.00 3.91
N PHE A 110 18.48 -11.04 3.28
CA PHE A 110 17.06 -11.38 3.33
C PHE A 110 16.17 -10.17 3.08
N THR A 111 16.39 -9.49 1.95
CA THR A 111 15.58 -8.34 1.56
C THR A 111 14.95 -8.50 0.19
N VAL A 112 13.88 -7.75 -0.04
CA VAL A 112 13.18 -7.67 -1.30
C VAL A 112 12.88 -6.22 -1.64
N ARG A 113 13.08 -5.87 -2.90
CA ARG A 113 12.71 -4.56 -3.45
C ARG A 113 12.12 -4.71 -4.83
N LEU A 114 11.31 -3.74 -5.25
CA LEU A 114 10.88 -3.70 -6.65
C LEU A 114 12.12 -3.46 -7.52
N ASP A 115 12.19 -4.14 -8.67
CA ASP A 115 13.26 -3.92 -9.66
C ASP A 115 13.52 -2.40 -9.85
N PRO A 116 14.77 -1.92 -9.71
CA PRO A 116 15.07 -0.49 -9.70
C PRO A 116 14.63 0.24 -10.97
N GLN A 117 14.57 -0.43 -12.12
CA GLN A 117 14.08 0.15 -13.36
C GLN A 117 12.56 0.30 -13.34
N LYS A 118 11.83 -0.74 -12.91
CA LYS A 118 10.37 -0.69 -12.71
C LYS A 118 9.97 0.34 -11.67
N PHE A 119 10.75 0.47 -10.60
CA PHE A 119 10.55 1.45 -9.53
C PHE A 119 10.69 2.89 -10.02
N ARG A 120 11.79 3.21 -10.72
CA ARG A 120 11.98 4.55 -11.33
C ARG A 120 10.83 4.92 -12.28
N ARG A 121 10.36 3.96 -13.08
CA ARG A 121 9.21 4.15 -13.98
C ARG A 121 7.92 4.42 -13.22
N LEU A 122 7.68 3.76 -12.09
CA LEU A 122 6.52 4.02 -11.25
C LEU A 122 6.56 5.44 -10.67
N CYS A 123 7.69 5.87 -10.09
CA CYS A 123 7.83 7.23 -9.56
C CYS A 123 7.63 8.29 -10.65
N ALA A 124 8.14 8.06 -11.87
CA ALA A 124 7.91 8.95 -13.00
C ALA A 124 6.41 9.08 -13.36
N LEU A 125 5.66 7.97 -13.36
CA LEU A 125 4.21 7.99 -13.61
C LEU A 125 3.44 8.71 -12.50
N LEU A 126 3.82 8.51 -11.24
CA LEU A 126 3.22 9.20 -10.10
C LEU A 126 3.44 10.71 -10.18
N ARG A 127 4.68 11.14 -10.45
CA ARG A 127 5.00 12.57 -10.65
C ARG A 127 4.25 13.16 -11.84
N GLN A 128 4.15 12.43 -12.95
CA GLN A 128 3.37 12.85 -14.11
C GLN A 128 1.89 13.06 -13.76
N ALA A 129 1.28 12.15 -12.99
CA ALA A 129 -0.10 12.29 -12.57
C ALA A 129 -0.31 13.48 -11.62
N LEU A 130 0.61 13.69 -10.66
CA LEU A 130 0.57 14.80 -9.71
C LEU A 130 0.80 16.17 -10.37
N SER A 131 1.65 16.25 -11.40
CA SER A 131 1.91 17.51 -12.12
C SER A 131 0.81 17.86 -13.13
N SER A 132 -0.04 16.91 -13.49
CA SER A 132 -1.06 17.09 -14.51
C SER A 132 -2.37 17.56 -13.90
N ARG A 133 -2.94 18.66 -14.41
CA ARG A 133 -4.30 19.11 -14.03
C ARG A 133 -5.40 18.12 -14.46
N ARG A 134 -5.09 17.21 -15.39
CA ARG A 134 -5.98 16.17 -15.92
C ARG A 134 -5.19 14.86 -16.06
N CYS A 135 -5.78 13.76 -15.62
CA CYS A 135 -5.23 12.43 -15.82
C CYS A 135 -6.22 11.60 -16.64
N SER A 136 -5.74 10.99 -17.74
CA SER A 136 -6.56 10.05 -18.50
C SER A 136 -6.84 8.80 -17.68
N THR A 137 -8.02 8.20 -17.83
CA THR A 137 -8.38 6.92 -17.19
C THR A 137 -7.33 5.84 -17.43
N HIS A 138 -6.82 5.71 -18.66
CA HIS A 138 -5.76 4.76 -18.99
C HIS A 138 -4.45 4.97 -18.21
N LEU A 139 -4.06 6.22 -17.94
CA LEU A 139 -2.91 6.53 -17.09
C LEU A 139 -3.19 6.13 -15.64
N LEU A 140 -4.39 6.42 -15.13
CA LEU A 140 -4.80 6.08 -13.78
C LEU A 140 -4.90 4.56 -13.57
N GLU A 141 -5.46 3.81 -14.52
CA GLU A 141 -5.49 2.34 -14.53
C GLU A 141 -4.08 1.77 -14.50
N ARG A 142 -3.17 2.31 -15.33
CA ARG A 142 -1.77 1.89 -15.37
C ARG A 142 -1.04 2.15 -14.05
N ILE A 143 -1.28 3.30 -13.42
CA ILE A 143 -0.71 3.63 -12.12
C ILE A 143 -1.28 2.70 -11.05
N THR A 144 -2.60 2.56 -10.99
CA THR A 144 -3.28 1.75 -9.99
C THR A 144 -2.89 0.28 -10.09
N GLY A 145 -2.76 -0.28 -11.28
CA GLY A 145 -2.26 -1.65 -11.46
C GLY A 145 -0.82 -1.84 -10.96
N LYS A 146 0.05 -0.84 -11.16
CA LYS A 146 1.42 -0.89 -10.64
C LYS A 146 1.48 -0.72 -9.12
N LEU A 147 0.65 0.16 -8.55
CA LEU A 147 0.55 0.34 -7.11
C LEU A 147 -0.07 -0.90 -6.45
N LEU A 148 -1.05 -1.54 -7.08
CA LEU A 148 -1.59 -2.82 -6.62
C LEU A 148 -0.48 -3.89 -6.57
N TRP A 149 0.37 -3.95 -7.59
CA TRP A 149 1.54 -4.84 -7.57
C TRP A 149 2.48 -4.50 -6.42
N LEU A 150 2.83 -3.22 -6.22
CA LEU A 150 3.68 -2.77 -5.12
C LEU A 150 3.04 -3.03 -3.74
N SER A 151 1.72 -2.94 -3.63
CA SER A 151 0.98 -3.19 -2.38
C SER A 151 1.07 -4.64 -1.90
N SER A 152 1.50 -5.58 -2.75
CA SER A 152 1.85 -6.93 -2.29
C SER A 152 2.98 -6.91 -1.26
N LEU A 153 3.91 -5.95 -1.38
CA LEU A 153 5.00 -5.72 -0.44
C LEU A 153 4.60 -4.79 0.71
N PHE A 154 3.70 -3.85 0.43
CA PHE A 154 3.16 -2.87 1.38
C PHE A 154 1.68 -3.16 1.67
N LYS A 155 1.40 -4.35 2.22
CA LYS A 155 0.03 -4.87 2.37
C LYS A 155 -0.90 -3.90 3.10
N THR A 156 -0.40 -3.25 4.15
CA THR A 156 -1.14 -2.27 4.94
C THR A 156 -1.60 -1.05 4.13
N PHE A 157 -0.90 -0.71 3.05
CA PHE A 157 -1.27 0.41 2.17
C PHE A 157 -2.23 0.01 1.06
N ARG A 158 -2.51 -1.27 0.84
CA ARG A 158 -3.40 -1.72 -0.25
C ARG A 158 -4.78 -1.05 -0.23
N PRO A 159 -5.45 -0.87 0.93
CA PRO A 159 -6.75 -0.20 0.95
C PRO A 159 -6.70 1.29 0.60
N SER A 160 -5.52 1.92 0.68
CA SER A 160 -5.35 3.31 0.23
C SER A 160 -5.64 3.50 -1.27
N LEU A 161 -5.67 2.42 -2.06
CA LEU A 161 -5.96 2.49 -3.49
C LEU A 161 -7.45 2.72 -3.81
N ALA A 162 -8.34 2.64 -2.83
CA ALA A 162 -9.79 2.77 -3.05
C ALA A 162 -10.21 4.06 -3.77
N PRO A 163 -9.68 5.26 -3.44
CA PRO A 163 -10.01 6.49 -4.18
C PRO A 163 -9.60 6.42 -5.66
N LEU A 164 -8.46 5.76 -5.98
CA LEU A 164 -8.03 5.61 -7.37
C LEU A 164 -8.96 4.70 -8.17
N TYR A 165 -9.50 3.66 -7.54
CA TYR A 165 -10.53 2.80 -8.16
C TYR A 165 -11.84 3.56 -8.32
N SER A 166 -12.25 4.34 -7.32
CA SER A 166 -13.43 5.21 -7.42
C SER A 166 -13.33 6.16 -8.61
N ASP A 167 -12.17 6.79 -8.80
CA ASP A 167 -11.94 7.71 -9.93
C ASP A 167 -11.88 6.99 -11.29
N GLN A 168 -11.42 5.73 -11.34
CA GLN A 168 -11.47 4.90 -12.56
C GLN A 168 -12.90 4.53 -12.94
N HIS A 169 -13.73 4.24 -11.95
CA HIS A 169 -15.13 3.85 -12.13
C HIS A 169 -16.10 5.03 -12.10
N ALA A 170 -15.60 6.24 -11.82
CA ALA A 170 -16.37 7.47 -11.96
C ALA A 170 -16.83 7.58 -13.41
N PHE A 171 -18.16 7.69 -13.60
CA PHE A 171 -18.80 7.63 -14.90
C PHE A 171 -18.04 8.40 -15.97
N LEU A 172 -17.64 7.68 -17.03
CA LEU A 172 -17.09 8.31 -18.21
C LEU A 172 -18.13 9.26 -18.81
N PRO A 173 -17.71 10.44 -19.26
CA PRO A 173 -18.60 11.37 -19.92
C PRO A 173 -19.28 10.79 -21.15
N ASN A 174 -20.60 10.87 -21.16
CA ASN A 174 -21.36 10.69 -22.39
C ASN A 174 -21.42 12.02 -23.15
N MET A 175 -20.79 12.02 -24.31
CA MET A 175 -20.94 13.10 -25.28
C MET A 175 -22.33 13.05 -25.90
N THR A 176 -23.14 14.04 -25.58
CA THR A 176 -24.50 14.17 -26.15
C THR A 176 -24.54 15.37 -27.07
N ALA A 177 -24.88 15.16 -28.33
CA ALA A 177 -25.17 16.24 -29.27
C ALA A 177 -26.55 16.83 -28.94
N LEU A 178 -26.61 18.16 -28.76
CA LEU A 178 -27.86 18.88 -28.59
C LEU A 178 -28.18 19.69 -29.84
N ASP A 179 -29.44 19.60 -30.30
CA ASP A 179 -30.01 20.44 -31.33
C ASP A 179 -30.02 21.92 -30.88
N PRO A 180 -29.57 22.87 -31.71
CA PRO A 180 -29.64 24.31 -31.43
C PRO A 180 -31.00 24.80 -30.90
N GLN A 181 -32.11 24.23 -31.37
CA GLN A 181 -33.45 24.63 -30.93
C GLN A 181 -33.73 24.28 -29.47
N ARG A 182 -33.09 23.22 -28.95
CA ARG A 182 -33.25 22.75 -27.55
C ARG A 182 -32.29 23.43 -26.58
N TRP A 183 -31.39 24.29 -27.06
CA TRP A 183 -30.41 24.97 -26.21
C TRP A 183 -31.06 25.92 -25.21
N ASN A 184 -32.07 26.66 -25.63
CA ASN A 184 -32.78 27.59 -24.75
C ASN A 184 -33.54 26.85 -23.65
N ASP A 185 -34.11 25.68 -23.96
CA ASP A 185 -34.79 24.81 -22.99
C ASP A 185 -33.80 24.16 -22.01
N LEU A 186 -32.63 23.73 -22.48
CA LEU A 186 -31.57 23.27 -21.59
C LEU A 186 -31.13 24.39 -20.64
N ARG A 187 -30.89 25.60 -21.16
CA ARG A 187 -30.44 26.75 -20.36
C ARG A 187 -31.43 27.14 -19.27
N SER A 188 -32.72 27.16 -19.57
CA SER A 188 -33.76 27.54 -18.61
C SER A 188 -33.92 26.52 -17.47
N LYS A 189 -33.51 25.26 -17.69
CA LYS A 189 -33.61 24.16 -16.73
C LYS A 189 -32.30 23.87 -15.98
N LEU A 190 -31.26 24.68 -16.16
CA LEU A 190 -30.00 24.55 -15.44
C LEU A 190 -30.00 25.41 -14.17
N SER A 191 -29.48 24.85 -13.10
CA SER A 191 -29.14 25.59 -11.90
C SER A 191 -27.91 26.51 -12.15
N PRO A 192 -27.67 27.50 -11.27
CA PRO A 192 -26.44 28.31 -11.31
C PRO A 192 -25.15 27.47 -11.25
N GLY A 193 -25.21 26.26 -10.67
CA GLY A 193 -24.11 25.30 -10.62
C GLY A 193 -23.98 24.40 -11.86
N LEU A 194 -24.66 24.74 -12.96
CA LEU A 194 -24.74 23.97 -14.20
C LEU A 194 -25.31 22.55 -13.99
N ARG A 195 -26.23 22.37 -13.04
CA ARG A 195 -26.94 21.09 -12.83
C ARG A 195 -28.33 21.15 -13.43
N LEU A 196 -28.70 20.15 -14.22
CA LEU A 196 -30.00 20.04 -14.83
C LEU A 196 -31.04 19.75 -13.75
N GLN A 197 -32.02 20.63 -13.57
CA GLN A 197 -33.05 20.50 -12.55
C GLN A 197 -34.24 19.67 -13.03
N GLN A 198 -34.51 19.70 -14.35
CA GLN A 198 -35.69 19.08 -14.95
C GLN A 198 -35.33 18.35 -16.25
N ASN A 199 -36.13 17.35 -16.62
CA ASN A 199 -35.90 16.56 -17.83
C ASN A 199 -36.11 17.42 -19.11
N ILE A 200 -35.27 17.18 -20.12
CA ILE A 200 -35.31 17.85 -21.44
C ILE A 200 -35.64 16.88 -22.59
N GLY A 201 -36.14 15.69 -22.26
CA GLY A 201 -36.50 14.66 -23.26
C GLY A 201 -35.28 14.05 -23.95
N LEU A 202 -34.10 14.14 -23.34
CA LEU A 202 -32.88 13.44 -23.77
C LEU A 202 -32.53 12.38 -22.75
N ALA A 203 -32.64 11.10 -23.14
CA ALA A 203 -32.32 9.98 -22.26
C ALA A 203 -30.87 10.03 -21.73
N ALA A 204 -29.95 10.64 -22.49
CA ALA A 204 -28.56 10.81 -22.10
C ALA A 204 -28.32 11.90 -21.03
N LEU A 205 -29.33 12.72 -20.71
CA LEU A 205 -29.24 13.84 -19.76
C LEU A 205 -30.39 13.78 -18.74
N PRO A 206 -30.35 12.85 -17.76
CA PRO A 206 -31.35 12.78 -16.70
C PRO A 206 -31.26 14.01 -15.77
N PRO A 207 -32.34 14.32 -15.02
CA PRO A 207 -32.29 15.31 -13.94
C PRO A 207 -31.13 15.05 -12.97
N ALA A 208 -30.58 16.11 -12.39
CA ALA A 208 -29.33 16.18 -11.61
C ALA A 208 -28.00 16.06 -12.39
N SER A 209 -28.05 15.85 -13.71
CA SER A 209 -26.83 15.86 -14.55
C SER A 209 -26.10 17.20 -14.49
N ARG A 210 -24.77 17.19 -14.31
CA ARG A 210 -23.95 18.41 -14.31
C ARG A 210 -23.26 18.62 -15.66
N ILE A 211 -23.42 19.80 -16.26
CA ILE A 211 -22.72 20.19 -17.47
C ILE A 211 -21.35 20.72 -17.10
N LEU A 212 -20.27 20.10 -17.61
CA LEU A 212 -18.91 20.58 -17.34
C LEU A 212 -18.33 21.42 -18.48
N ARG A 213 -18.73 21.15 -19.73
CA ARG A 213 -18.28 21.92 -20.89
C ARG A 213 -19.33 21.91 -21.98
N SER A 214 -19.44 23.04 -22.67
CA SER A 214 -20.16 23.19 -23.93
C SER A 214 -19.13 23.53 -25.01
N VAL A 215 -19.14 22.78 -26.11
CA VAL A 215 -18.33 23.08 -27.31
C VAL A 215 -19.27 23.23 -28.49
N SER A 216 -19.21 24.38 -29.16
CA SER A 216 -19.89 24.62 -30.43
C SER A 216 -18.90 24.35 -31.56
N GLN A 217 -19.09 23.27 -32.32
CA GLN A 217 -18.43 23.09 -33.62
C GLN A 217 -19.50 23.17 -34.71
N LEU A 218 -19.30 24.10 -35.65
CA LEU A 218 -20.06 24.23 -36.91
C LEU A 218 -21.58 24.08 -36.74
N SER A 219 -22.22 25.12 -36.22
CA SER A 219 -23.64 25.46 -36.38
C SER A 219 -24.73 24.42 -35.98
N ARG A 220 -24.43 23.18 -35.54
CA ARG A 220 -25.49 22.17 -35.29
C ARG A 220 -25.23 21.15 -34.17
N SER A 221 -24.21 21.28 -33.33
CA SER A 221 -24.03 20.31 -32.24
C SER A 221 -23.30 20.91 -31.05
N LEU A 222 -23.96 20.93 -29.89
CA LEU A 222 -23.34 21.21 -28.60
C LEU A 222 -22.87 19.91 -27.98
N LEU A 223 -21.57 19.80 -27.73
CA LEU A 223 -20.95 18.70 -27.00
C LEU A 223 -21.00 18.96 -25.50
N ILE A 224 -21.65 18.09 -24.73
CA ILE A 224 -21.56 18.08 -23.27
C ILE A 224 -20.51 17.03 -22.85
N CYS A 225 -19.36 17.48 -22.37
CA CYS A 225 -18.32 16.59 -21.81
C CYS A 225 -18.36 16.65 -20.28
N HIS A 226 -18.42 15.50 -19.62
CA HIS A 226 -18.11 15.30 -18.19
C HIS A 226 -16.65 14.82 -17.99
N CYS A 227 -15.64 15.69 -18.11
CA CYS A 227 -14.27 15.29 -17.76
C CYS A 227 -14.18 14.84 -16.29
N THR A 228 -13.68 13.63 -16.04
CA THR A 228 -13.02 13.30 -14.78
C THR A 228 -11.74 14.13 -14.72
N LEU A 229 -11.83 15.31 -14.12
CA LEU A 229 -10.68 15.88 -13.43
C LEU A 229 -10.24 14.81 -12.42
N LEU A 230 -8.94 14.72 -12.10
CA LEU A 230 -8.53 14.13 -10.82
C LEU A 230 -9.16 15.01 -9.72
N SER A 231 -10.45 14.80 -9.45
CA SER A 231 -11.31 15.78 -8.80
C SER A 231 -11.42 15.52 -7.31
N HIS A 232 -11.12 14.29 -6.87
CA HIS A 232 -11.05 13.98 -5.46
C HIS A 232 -9.67 14.33 -4.94
N ALA A 233 -9.62 15.29 -4.01
CA ALA A 233 -8.44 15.59 -3.21
C ALA A 233 -7.82 14.29 -2.64
N ASP A 234 -8.66 13.29 -2.34
CA ASP A 234 -8.25 11.98 -1.85
C ASP A 234 -7.32 11.21 -2.81
N SER A 235 -7.59 11.23 -4.11
CA SER A 235 -6.74 10.55 -5.09
C SER A 235 -5.37 11.20 -5.21
N LEU A 236 -5.32 12.54 -5.16
CA LEU A 236 -4.05 13.28 -5.12
C LEU A 236 -3.26 12.96 -3.84
N LEU A 237 -3.94 12.89 -2.69
CA LEU A 237 -3.34 12.49 -1.42
C LEU A 237 -2.78 11.06 -1.49
N VAL A 238 -3.49 10.13 -2.11
CA VAL A 238 -3.03 8.74 -2.27
C VAL A 238 -1.81 8.67 -3.21
N LEU A 239 -1.86 9.35 -4.36
CA LEU A 239 -0.73 9.39 -5.29
C LEU A 239 0.51 10.00 -4.62
N ARG A 240 0.32 11.05 -3.83
CA ARG A 240 1.38 11.70 -3.04
C ARG A 240 1.95 10.75 -1.98
N LEU A 241 1.09 10.11 -1.20
CA LEU A 241 1.46 9.11 -0.19
C LEU A 241 2.36 8.02 -0.78
N TRP A 242 1.95 7.43 -1.90
CA TRP A 242 2.73 6.37 -2.55
C TRP A 242 4.07 6.88 -3.13
N LEU A 243 4.11 8.13 -3.60
CA LEU A 243 5.35 8.75 -4.06
C LEU A 243 6.29 9.02 -2.89
N ASP A 244 5.80 9.57 -1.77
CA ASP A 244 6.61 9.84 -0.58
C ASP A 244 7.11 8.54 0.06
N LEU A 245 6.27 7.49 0.10
CA LEU A 245 6.69 6.16 0.50
C LEU A 245 7.81 5.64 -0.40
N ALA A 246 7.68 5.79 -1.72
CA ALA A 246 8.72 5.40 -2.66
C ALA A 246 10.03 6.21 -2.48
N GLU A 247 9.94 7.52 -2.27
CA GLU A 247 11.09 8.40 -2.13
C GLU A 247 11.78 8.29 -0.75
N SER A 248 11.08 7.81 0.29
CA SER A 248 11.62 7.63 1.65
C SER A 248 12.76 6.60 1.79
N GLY A 249 13.18 5.95 0.70
CA GLY A 249 14.20 4.90 0.73
C GLY A 249 13.70 3.55 1.24
N THR A 250 12.41 3.43 1.59
CA THR A 250 11.76 2.18 2.02
C THR A 250 11.46 1.21 0.87
N ALA A 251 11.98 1.46 -0.33
CA ALA A 251 11.84 0.59 -1.50
C ALA A 251 12.32 -0.86 -1.26
N CYS A 252 13.10 -1.07 -0.20
CA CYS A 252 13.60 -2.34 0.26
C CYS A 252 12.93 -2.77 1.56
N ARG A 253 12.51 -4.04 1.64
CA ARG A 253 11.88 -4.66 2.81
C ARG A 253 12.64 -5.89 3.25
N SER A 254 12.70 -6.10 4.56
CA SER A 254 13.12 -7.38 5.11
C SER A 254 12.11 -8.49 4.75
N LEU A 255 12.62 -9.65 4.35
CA LEU A 255 11.90 -10.91 4.24
C LEU A 255 11.78 -11.60 5.62
N LEU A 256 12.61 -11.21 6.58
CA LEU A 256 12.51 -11.66 7.97
C LEU A 256 11.46 -10.85 8.70
N ARG A 257 10.66 -11.52 9.53
CA ARG A 257 9.76 -10.83 10.44
C ARG A 257 10.58 -10.07 11.48
N PRO A 258 10.23 -8.81 11.79
CA PRO A 258 10.87 -8.10 12.88
C PRO A 258 10.66 -8.87 14.21
N PRO A 259 11.66 -8.88 15.11
CA PRO A 259 11.53 -9.49 16.42
C PRO A 259 10.44 -8.81 17.23
N ARG A 260 9.75 -9.59 18.06
CA ARG A 260 8.79 -9.06 19.04
C ARG A 260 9.56 -8.36 20.15
N PHE A 261 9.12 -7.16 20.47
CA PHE A 261 9.64 -6.29 21.52
C PHE A 261 8.53 -6.05 22.54
N GLU A 262 8.81 -6.39 23.79
CA GLU A 262 7.88 -6.22 24.90
C GLU A 262 8.02 -4.80 25.46
N CYS A 263 6.92 -4.06 25.50
CA CYS A 263 6.80 -2.77 26.18
C CYS A 263 5.36 -2.58 26.64
N GLU A 264 5.18 -1.83 27.73
CA GLU A 264 3.86 -1.35 28.13
C GLU A 264 3.57 -0.08 27.34
N ALA A 265 2.54 -0.10 26.51
CA ALA A 265 2.19 1.01 25.65
C ALA A 265 0.68 1.14 25.55
N PHE A 266 0.16 2.26 26.05
CA PHE A 266 -1.27 2.54 26.07
C PHE A 266 -1.52 3.96 25.58
N ALA A 267 -2.59 4.12 24.80
CA ALA A 267 -3.11 5.43 24.44
C ALA A 267 -4.62 5.42 24.42
N ASP A 268 -5.18 6.57 24.73
CA ASP A 268 -6.60 6.83 24.90
C ASP A 268 -6.93 8.22 24.33
N ALA A 269 -8.16 8.40 23.89
CA ALA A 269 -8.68 9.69 23.47
C ALA A 269 -10.06 9.96 24.08
N CYS A 270 -10.26 11.18 24.56
CA CYS A 270 -11.57 11.67 24.95
C CYS A 270 -12.00 12.78 24.00
N ALA A 271 -13.31 12.93 23.79
CA ALA A 271 -13.83 14.07 23.05
C ALA A 271 -15.15 14.56 23.63
N SER A 272 -15.47 15.81 23.28
CA SER A 272 -16.75 16.46 23.51
C SER A 272 -17.31 16.94 22.17
N SER A 273 -18.39 17.73 22.17
CA SER A 273 -18.82 18.39 20.95
C SER A 273 -17.74 19.30 20.35
N ASP A 274 -16.93 19.95 21.19
CA ASP A 274 -16.10 21.10 20.82
C ASP A 274 -14.61 20.93 21.12
N SER A 275 -14.19 19.79 21.67
CA SER A 275 -12.79 19.52 21.98
C SER A 275 -12.46 18.03 21.91
N ALA A 276 -11.17 17.73 21.78
CA ALA A 276 -10.63 16.38 21.97
C ALA A 276 -9.37 16.42 22.83
N GLY A 277 -9.25 15.48 23.76
CA GLY A 277 -8.03 15.18 24.49
C GLY A 277 -7.40 13.89 23.99
N LEU A 278 -6.08 13.86 23.85
CA LEU A 278 -5.30 12.67 23.52
C LEU A 278 -4.28 12.43 24.64
N GLY A 279 -4.09 11.18 25.04
CA GLY A 279 -3.09 10.82 26.03
C GLY A 279 -2.53 9.43 25.82
N GLY A 280 -1.35 9.19 26.37
CA GLY A 280 -0.75 7.86 26.35
C GLY A 280 0.65 7.85 26.93
N PHE A 281 1.15 6.64 27.21
CA PHE A 281 2.48 6.42 27.76
C PHE A 281 3.12 5.15 27.20
N VAL A 282 4.43 5.15 27.13
CA VAL A 282 5.26 3.99 26.82
C VAL A 282 6.24 3.77 27.95
N ARG A 283 6.33 2.54 28.44
CA ARG A 283 7.34 2.09 29.41
C ARG A 283 8.09 0.89 28.86
N LEU A 284 9.41 0.99 28.86
CA LEU A 284 10.32 -0.07 28.45
C LEU A 284 10.62 -1.02 29.62
N PRO A 285 11.08 -2.26 29.36
CA PRO A 285 11.48 -3.20 30.42
C PRO A 285 12.64 -2.71 31.29
N ASP A 286 13.44 -1.77 30.80
CA ASP A 286 14.56 -1.16 31.53
C ASP A 286 14.11 -0.01 32.46
N GLY A 287 12.81 0.25 32.56
CA GLY A 287 12.21 1.29 33.39
C GLY A 287 12.15 2.67 32.74
N ARG A 288 12.76 2.88 31.56
CA ARG A 288 12.62 4.16 30.84
C ARG A 288 11.18 4.32 30.37
N GLN A 289 10.63 5.50 30.57
CA GLN A 289 9.26 5.82 30.19
C GLN A 289 9.11 7.23 29.64
N LEU A 290 8.14 7.41 28.74
CA LEU A 290 7.69 8.71 28.25
C LEU A 290 6.16 8.71 28.21
N PHE A 291 5.56 9.89 28.32
CA PHE A 291 4.13 10.08 28.19
C PHE A 291 3.83 11.37 27.42
N PHE A 292 2.61 11.45 26.89
CA PHE A 292 2.07 12.65 26.29
C PHE A 292 0.63 12.87 26.74
N ARG A 293 0.23 14.14 26.76
CA ARG A 293 -1.13 14.55 27.03
C ARG A 293 -1.35 15.88 26.33
N ASN A 294 -2.33 15.91 25.43
CA ASN A 294 -2.66 17.08 24.65
C ASN A 294 -4.17 17.30 24.67
N HIS A 295 -4.58 18.55 24.63
CA HIS A 295 -5.98 18.94 24.49
C HIS A 295 -6.10 19.93 23.34
N PHE A 296 -7.05 19.68 22.45
CA PHE A 296 -7.26 20.47 21.25
C PHE A 296 -8.69 21.00 21.23
N SER A 297 -8.82 22.27 20.88
CA SER A 297 -10.10 22.89 20.55
C SER A 297 -10.58 22.51 19.14
N ARG A 298 -11.88 22.61 18.89
CA ARG A 298 -12.46 22.39 17.55
C ARG A 298 -11.78 23.24 16.48
N THR A 299 -11.45 24.50 16.78
CA THR A 299 -10.81 25.41 15.82
C THR A 299 -9.42 24.92 15.41
N GLU A 300 -8.62 24.42 16.35
CA GLU A 300 -7.31 23.81 16.06
C GLU A 300 -7.47 22.53 15.23
N LEU A 301 -8.42 21.66 15.60
CA LEU A 301 -8.69 20.41 14.89
C LEU A 301 -9.16 20.67 13.45
N CYS A 302 -10.08 21.62 13.22
CA CYS A 302 -10.51 22.00 11.87
C CYS A 302 -9.36 22.58 11.04
N GLY A 303 -8.41 23.28 11.67
CA GLY A 303 -7.19 23.76 11.02
C GLY A 303 -6.22 22.64 10.64
N MET A 304 -6.15 21.56 11.43
CA MET A 304 -5.28 20.40 11.20
C MET A 304 -5.88 19.38 10.22
N PHE A 305 -7.20 19.21 10.26
CA PHE A 305 -7.89 18.10 9.62
C PHE A 305 -8.98 18.62 8.68
N PRO A 306 -8.68 18.78 7.37
CA PRO A 306 -9.64 19.30 6.40
C PRO A 306 -10.91 18.44 6.22
N TRP A 307 -10.87 17.18 6.66
CA TRP A 307 -12.01 16.27 6.63
C TRP A 307 -12.98 16.48 7.80
N LEU A 308 -12.60 17.24 8.83
CA LEU A 308 -13.47 17.59 9.94
C LEU A 308 -14.34 18.78 9.49
N SER A 309 -15.64 18.52 9.33
CA SER A 309 -16.58 19.59 8.99
C SER A 309 -16.71 20.58 10.17
N PRO A 310 -16.75 21.90 9.94
CA PRO A 310 -16.92 22.89 11.00
C PRO A 310 -18.17 22.65 11.87
N ASP A 311 -19.22 22.13 11.25
CA ASP A 311 -20.52 21.89 11.89
C ASP A 311 -20.62 20.51 12.56
N ALA A 312 -19.65 19.61 12.35
CA ALA A 312 -19.69 18.27 12.91
C ALA A 312 -19.22 18.24 14.37
N SER A 313 -19.86 17.40 15.18
CA SER A 313 -19.42 17.14 16.55
C SER A 313 -18.07 16.43 16.56
N VAL A 314 -17.10 16.94 17.31
CA VAL A 314 -15.76 16.33 17.44
C VAL A 314 -15.85 14.90 18.01
N GLN A 315 -16.81 14.66 18.91
CA GLN A 315 -17.12 13.33 19.47
C GLN A 315 -17.48 12.29 18.41
N SER A 316 -18.09 12.69 17.29
CA SER A 316 -18.45 11.75 16.22
C SER A 316 -17.23 11.11 15.53
N PHE A 317 -16.04 11.66 15.76
CA PHE A 317 -14.77 11.18 15.24
C PHE A 317 -13.88 10.50 16.28
N ILE A 318 -14.44 10.08 17.43
CA ILE A 318 -13.68 9.51 18.56
C ILE A 318 -12.68 8.43 18.13
N SER A 319 -13.08 7.48 17.28
CA SER A 319 -12.17 6.43 16.80
C SER A 319 -11.00 6.95 15.96
N SER A 320 -11.15 8.10 15.30
CA SER A 320 -10.05 8.75 14.57
C SER A 320 -9.04 9.37 15.54
N TRP A 321 -9.53 9.93 16.65
CA TRP A 321 -8.71 10.50 17.72
C TRP A 321 -7.95 9.42 18.49
N GLU A 322 -8.60 8.29 18.77
CA GLU A 322 -7.96 7.10 19.33
C GLU A 322 -6.80 6.61 18.47
N LEU A 323 -7.04 6.41 17.17
CA LEU A 323 -5.99 5.99 16.25
C LEU A 323 -4.87 7.04 16.11
N LEU A 324 -5.21 8.33 16.27
CA LEU A 324 -4.23 9.41 16.28
C LEU A 324 -3.35 9.36 17.54
N ALA A 325 -3.94 9.07 18.69
CA ALA A 325 -3.22 8.85 19.94
C ALA A 325 -2.26 7.64 19.81
N GLN A 326 -2.68 6.56 19.14
CA GLN A 326 -1.83 5.40 18.84
C GLN A 326 -0.67 5.76 17.90
N CYS A 327 -0.87 6.67 16.95
CA CYS A 327 0.21 7.19 16.11
C CYS A 327 1.23 8.00 16.92
N ALA A 328 0.74 8.82 17.86
CA ALA A 328 1.57 9.60 18.77
C ALA A 328 2.39 8.70 19.70
N LEU A 329 1.78 7.63 20.20
CA LEU A 329 2.42 6.60 21.01
C LEU A 329 3.58 5.90 20.28
N LEU A 330 3.44 5.70 18.97
CA LEU A 330 4.50 5.13 18.14
C LEU A 330 5.74 6.03 18.10
N LEU A 331 5.54 7.34 18.02
CA LEU A 331 6.63 8.32 18.04
C LEU A 331 7.33 8.36 19.39
N LEU A 332 6.58 8.24 20.48
CA LEU A 332 7.15 8.11 21.83
C LEU A 332 8.07 6.90 21.92
N LEU A 333 7.61 5.73 21.46
CA LEU A 333 8.41 4.53 21.45
C LEU A 333 9.67 4.70 20.59
N HIS A 334 9.54 5.29 19.40
CA HIS A 334 10.70 5.57 18.54
C HIS A 334 11.74 6.47 19.23
N GLN A 335 11.30 7.52 19.93
CA GLN A 335 12.18 8.40 20.68
C GLN A 335 12.86 7.69 21.86
N LEU A 336 12.12 6.86 22.60
CA LEU A 336 12.65 6.04 23.69
C LEU A 336 13.72 5.04 23.22
N LEU A 337 13.51 4.41 22.07
CA LEU A 337 14.45 3.44 21.50
C LEU A 337 15.68 4.11 20.85
N GLY A 338 15.54 5.38 20.45
CA GLY A 338 16.57 6.15 19.76
C GLY A 338 16.64 5.88 18.26
N HIS A 339 17.19 6.82 17.49
CA HIS A 339 17.14 6.82 16.01
C HIS A 339 17.83 5.63 15.32
N SER A 340 18.67 4.87 16.03
CA SER A 340 19.45 3.76 15.47
C SER A 340 18.87 2.38 15.81
N HIS A 341 17.67 2.30 16.38
CA HIS A 341 17.07 1.01 16.72
C HIS A 341 16.84 0.14 15.48
N LEU A 342 16.94 -1.18 15.66
CA LEU A 342 16.62 -2.15 14.61
C LEU A 342 15.09 -2.23 14.40
N PRO A 343 14.63 -2.69 13.23
CA PRO A 343 13.21 -2.93 13.01
C PRO A 343 12.65 -3.89 14.05
N LEU A 344 11.49 -3.58 14.61
CA LEU A 344 10.86 -4.39 15.64
C LEU A 344 9.33 -4.42 15.52
N HIS A 345 8.71 -5.31 16.28
CA HIS A 345 7.27 -5.45 16.38
C HIS A 345 6.81 -5.38 17.84
N CYS A 346 5.79 -4.59 18.16
CA CYS A 346 5.23 -4.50 19.51
C CYS A 346 3.70 -4.45 19.48
N SER A 347 3.11 -4.67 20.65
CA SER A 347 1.67 -4.52 20.90
C SER A 347 1.40 -3.21 21.65
N PHE A 348 0.47 -2.41 21.14
CA PHE A 348 -0.11 -1.27 21.83
C PHE A 348 -1.52 -1.62 22.29
N ARG A 349 -2.00 -0.96 23.33
CA ARG A 349 -3.33 -1.20 23.89
C ARG A 349 -4.25 0.00 23.65
N CYS A 350 -5.51 -0.29 23.33
CA CYS A 350 -6.57 0.68 23.03
C CYS A 350 -7.91 0.09 23.48
N ASP A 351 -8.84 0.90 23.98
CA ASP A 351 -10.19 0.46 24.36
C ASP A 351 -11.23 0.70 23.24
N ASN A 352 -10.82 1.31 22.14
CA ASN A 352 -11.68 1.59 20.99
C ASN A 352 -11.60 0.49 19.93
N SER A 353 -12.57 -0.42 19.94
CA SER A 353 -12.68 -1.53 18.96
C SER A 353 -12.72 -1.08 17.49
N ALA A 354 -13.22 0.12 17.18
CA ALA A 354 -13.22 0.63 15.82
C ALA A 354 -11.82 1.07 15.35
N ALA A 355 -11.01 1.67 16.24
CA ALA A 355 -9.61 2.00 15.97
C ALA A 355 -8.77 0.72 15.80
N GLU A 356 -8.91 -0.24 16.71
CA GLU A 356 -8.26 -1.55 16.67
C GLU A 356 -8.59 -2.29 15.38
N SER A 357 -9.87 -2.56 15.11
CA SER A 357 -10.29 -3.31 13.93
C SER A 357 -9.91 -2.64 12.60
N SER A 358 -9.92 -1.30 12.54
CA SER A 358 -9.51 -0.56 11.35
C SER A 358 -7.99 -0.62 11.14
N SER A 359 -7.19 -0.59 12.21
CA SER A 359 -5.74 -0.79 12.14
C SER A 359 -5.36 -2.18 11.61
N TRP A 360 -6.13 -3.20 12.00
CA TRP A 360 -5.93 -4.59 11.58
C TRP A 360 -6.30 -4.82 10.12
N LYS A 361 -7.48 -4.34 9.72
CA LYS A 361 -7.98 -4.47 8.34
C LYS A 361 -7.24 -3.55 7.38
N GLY A 362 -6.65 -2.47 7.90
CA GLY A 362 -6.03 -1.41 7.12
C GLY A 362 -7.00 -0.58 6.28
N LEU A 363 -8.31 -0.65 6.58
CA LEU A 363 -9.37 0.02 5.82
C LEU A 363 -10.47 0.54 6.74
N SER A 364 -11.09 1.64 6.33
CA SER A 364 -12.30 2.19 6.93
C SER A 364 -13.17 2.83 5.85
N MET A 365 -14.46 3.05 6.15
CA MET A 365 -15.35 3.87 5.34
C MET A 365 -15.50 5.29 5.90
N ALA A 366 -15.05 5.53 7.13
CA ALA A 366 -15.05 6.85 7.74
C ALA A 366 -13.84 7.66 7.24
N SER A 367 -14.10 8.84 6.67
CA SER A 367 -13.07 9.69 6.07
C SER A 367 -11.95 10.07 7.05
N GLY A 368 -12.32 10.46 8.28
CA GLY A 368 -11.37 10.79 9.35
C GLY A 368 -10.46 9.63 9.69
N LEU A 369 -11.04 8.45 9.94
CA LEU A 369 -10.29 7.25 10.30
C LEU A 369 -9.38 6.80 9.15
N CYS A 370 -9.85 6.86 7.90
CA CYS A 370 -9.03 6.61 6.71
C CYS A 370 -7.81 7.52 6.63
N SER A 371 -7.98 8.81 6.93
CA SER A 371 -6.89 9.80 6.89
C SER A 371 -5.84 9.49 7.95
N VAL A 372 -6.28 9.28 9.20
CA VAL A 372 -5.38 8.95 10.32
C VAL A 372 -4.70 7.60 10.12
N LEU A 373 -5.40 6.59 9.60
CA LEU A 373 -4.86 5.26 9.33
C LEU A 373 -3.71 5.28 8.33
N ARG A 374 -3.80 6.13 7.29
CA ARG A 374 -2.69 6.35 6.34
C ARG A 374 -1.46 6.92 7.05
N ALA A 375 -1.65 7.92 7.92
CA ALA A 375 -0.58 8.51 8.70
C ALA A 375 0.04 7.50 9.68
N PHE A 376 -0.79 6.69 10.34
CA PHE A 376 -0.34 5.63 11.25
C PHE A 376 0.56 4.60 10.55
N PHE A 377 0.14 4.10 9.39
CA PHE A 377 0.97 3.16 8.63
C PHE A 377 2.25 3.79 8.09
N LEU A 378 2.20 5.04 7.64
CA LEU A 378 3.40 5.77 7.21
C LEU A 378 4.37 5.94 8.38
N CYS A 379 3.87 6.26 9.57
CA CYS A 379 4.65 6.37 10.80
C CYS A 379 5.34 5.05 11.15
N GLN A 380 4.60 3.94 11.16
CA GLN A 380 5.16 2.59 11.36
C GLN A 380 6.33 2.32 10.40
N GLN A 381 6.19 2.70 9.12
CA GLN A 381 7.26 2.50 8.14
C GLN A 381 8.47 3.38 8.36
N ARG A 382 8.27 4.66 8.66
CA ARG A 382 9.37 5.61 8.88
C ARG A 382 10.15 5.27 10.14
N CYS A 383 9.45 4.91 11.22
CA CYS A 383 10.05 4.53 12.48
C CYS A 383 10.57 3.09 12.49
N ARG A 384 10.27 2.26 11.48
CA ARG A 384 10.62 0.81 11.45
C ARG A 384 10.06 0.04 12.64
N ILE A 385 8.90 0.45 13.13
CA ILE A 385 8.17 -0.18 14.24
C ILE A 385 6.85 -0.69 13.66
N SER A 386 6.65 -2.00 13.64
CA SER A 386 5.36 -2.59 13.31
C SER A 386 4.53 -2.69 14.57
N VAL A 387 3.30 -2.20 14.56
CA VAL A 387 2.44 -2.22 15.74
C VAL A 387 1.22 -3.11 15.51
N HIS A 388 0.92 -3.93 16.51
CA HIS A 388 -0.39 -4.56 16.69
C HIS A 388 -1.16 -3.77 17.74
N ILE A 389 -2.43 -3.44 17.49
CA ILE A 389 -3.27 -2.79 18.50
C ILE A 389 -4.15 -3.89 19.12
N ASP A 390 -3.95 -4.15 20.40
CA ASP A 390 -4.74 -5.07 21.22
C ASP A 390 -5.87 -4.30 21.90
N HIS A 391 -7.09 -4.81 21.77
CA HIS A 391 -8.27 -4.21 22.40
C HIS A 391 -8.35 -4.57 23.88
N VAL A 392 -8.43 -3.56 24.75
CA VAL A 392 -8.69 -3.73 26.18
C VAL A 392 -10.16 -3.42 26.45
N PRO A 393 -10.99 -4.39 26.86
CA PRO A 393 -12.40 -4.14 27.14
C PRO A 393 -12.58 -3.16 28.31
N SER A 394 -13.55 -2.24 28.19
CA SER A 394 -13.80 -1.21 29.21
C SER A 394 -14.08 -1.76 30.62
N ILE A 395 -14.56 -3.00 30.75
CA ILE A 395 -14.77 -3.65 32.06
C ILE A 395 -13.45 -4.00 32.77
N VAL A 396 -12.36 -4.12 32.02
CA VAL A 396 -11.00 -4.41 32.50
C VAL A 396 -10.18 -3.13 32.62
N ASN A 397 -10.64 -2.00 32.06
CA ASN A 397 -9.93 -0.72 32.14
C ASN A 397 -9.73 -0.26 33.61
N ASP A 398 -10.73 -0.42 34.48
CA ASP A 398 -10.58 0.06 35.86
C ASP A 398 -9.55 -0.74 36.68
N GLU A 399 -9.26 -1.99 36.29
CA GLU A 399 -8.31 -2.87 36.99
C GLU A 399 -6.91 -2.92 36.33
N GLU A 400 -6.82 -2.93 34.99
CA GLU A 400 -5.53 -2.99 34.26
C GLU A 400 -4.97 -1.61 33.85
N LEU A 401 -5.81 -0.56 33.85
CA LEU A 401 -5.50 0.77 33.30
C LEU A 401 -5.59 1.89 34.35
N SER A 402 -5.57 1.54 35.64
CA SER A 402 -5.30 2.46 36.76
C SER A 402 -3.87 3.00 36.66
N VAL A 403 -3.65 3.92 35.72
CA VAL A 403 -2.38 4.62 35.54
C VAL A 403 -2.30 5.70 36.60
N ASP A 404 -1.45 5.52 37.58
CA ASP A 404 -1.10 6.59 38.49
C ASP A 404 -0.28 7.65 37.75
N TRP A 405 -0.98 8.68 37.26
CA TRP A 405 -0.38 9.80 36.54
C TRP A 405 0.65 10.57 37.38
N SER A 406 0.66 10.41 38.71
CA SER A 406 1.66 11.02 39.57
C SER A 406 3.08 10.49 39.30
N VAL A 407 3.20 9.23 38.85
CA VAL A 407 4.47 8.58 38.47
C VAL A 407 5.14 9.26 37.27
N PHE A 408 4.39 10.06 36.51
CA PHE A 408 4.88 10.80 35.35
C PHE A 408 5.20 12.28 35.66
N GLN A 409 5.00 12.77 36.88
CA GLN A 409 5.27 14.18 37.22
C GLN A 409 6.74 14.59 37.02
N GLU A 410 7.67 13.66 37.18
CA GLU A 410 9.11 13.88 36.95
C GLU A 410 9.55 13.52 35.52
N SER A 411 8.67 12.92 34.71
CA SER A 411 8.97 12.50 33.34
C SER A 411 8.78 13.66 32.37
N SER A 412 9.62 13.73 31.34
CA SER A 412 9.52 14.80 30.33
C SER A 412 8.24 14.65 29.50
N GLN A 413 7.28 15.57 29.67
CA GLN A 413 6.10 15.62 28.80
C GLN A 413 6.53 16.03 27.39
N LEU A 414 6.22 15.18 26.41
CA LEU A 414 6.42 15.53 25.01
C LEU A 414 5.20 16.32 24.48
N ALA A 415 5.45 17.56 24.06
CA ALA A 415 4.52 18.29 23.22
C ALA A 415 4.57 17.69 21.81
N LEU A 416 3.78 16.64 21.58
CA LEU A 416 3.55 16.13 20.23
C LEU A 416 2.60 17.08 19.50
N PHE A 417 2.93 17.41 18.25
CA PHE A 417 2.15 18.31 17.38
C PHE A 417 2.03 19.76 17.91
N PRO A 418 3.14 20.48 18.15
CA PRO A 418 3.09 21.87 18.62
C PRO A 418 2.50 22.83 17.58
N SER A 419 2.43 22.44 16.30
CA SER A 419 1.70 23.17 15.27
C SER A 419 0.94 22.24 14.30
N PRO A 420 -0.16 22.71 13.69
CA PRO A 420 -0.84 22.02 12.60
C PRO A 420 0.05 21.66 11.40
N ALA A 421 1.11 22.44 11.18
CA ALA A 421 2.09 22.20 10.13
C ALA A 421 2.97 20.98 10.42
N ASP A 422 3.16 20.58 11.68
CA ASP A 422 3.93 19.38 12.04
C ASP A 422 3.16 18.10 11.69
N PHE A 423 1.82 18.14 11.77
CA PHE A 423 0.95 17.05 11.29
C PHE A 423 0.90 16.97 9.76
N LEU A 424 0.93 18.11 9.06
CA LEU A 424 1.07 18.13 7.60
C LEU A 424 2.49 17.76 7.15
N GLY A 425 3.53 18.18 7.86
CA GLY A 425 4.93 17.77 7.69
C GLY A 425 5.15 16.28 7.97
N PHE A 426 4.32 15.70 8.84
CA PHE A 426 4.18 14.26 9.03
C PHE A 426 3.74 13.52 7.75
N ILE A 427 3.00 14.22 6.89
CA ILE A 427 2.48 13.74 5.59
C ILE A 427 3.34 14.26 4.41
N ALA A 428 4.15 15.31 4.61
CA ALA A 428 4.96 15.98 3.59
C ALA A 428 6.37 15.35 3.39
N PRO A 429 7.12 15.73 2.33
CA PRO A 429 8.42 15.14 2.00
C PRO A 429 9.53 15.52 2.99
N VAL A 430 10.57 14.69 3.00
CA VAL A 430 11.76 14.67 3.89
C VAL A 430 12.46 16.01 4.14
N ALA A 431 12.23 17.04 3.33
CA ALA A 431 12.92 18.32 3.44
C ALA A 431 12.49 19.18 4.64
N ASP A 432 11.29 18.96 5.20
CA ASP A 432 10.68 19.86 6.20
C ASP A 432 10.44 19.23 7.59
N LEU A 433 11.07 18.09 7.93
CA LEU A 433 11.10 17.70 9.34
C LEU A 433 11.97 18.71 10.11
N PRO A 434 11.54 19.18 11.30
CA PRO A 434 12.36 20.04 12.14
C PRO A 434 13.77 19.46 12.29
N SER A 435 14.78 20.33 12.27
CA SER A 435 16.22 20.03 12.27
C SER A 435 16.73 19.06 13.35
N ARG A 436 15.86 18.62 14.27
CA ARG A 436 16.11 17.54 15.24
C ARG A 436 16.04 16.13 14.63
N PHE A 437 15.57 15.95 13.39
CA PHE A 437 15.37 14.62 12.78
C PHE A 437 16.07 14.44 11.42
N SER A 438 16.93 15.37 11.01
CA SER A 438 17.39 15.53 9.62
C SER A 438 18.64 14.73 9.22
N SER A 439 19.18 13.83 10.06
CA SER A 439 20.36 13.00 9.71
C SER A 439 19.98 11.68 9.03
N LEU A 440 19.12 11.72 7.99
CA LEU A 440 18.65 10.54 7.26
C LEU A 440 19.51 10.23 6.01
N ALA A 441 20.82 10.09 6.20
CA ALA A 441 21.70 9.48 5.20
C ALA A 441 22.82 8.62 5.83
N LEU A 442 22.73 7.29 5.58
CA LEU A 442 23.78 6.25 5.65
C LEU A 442 24.31 5.84 7.06
N PRO A 443 24.95 4.66 7.25
CA PRO A 443 25.06 3.46 6.43
C PRO A 443 24.40 2.21 7.07
N THR A 444 24.14 1.19 6.25
CA THR A 444 23.79 -0.18 6.67
C THR A 444 24.98 -0.80 7.44
N ALA A 445 24.99 -0.67 8.76
CA ALA A 445 25.93 -1.41 9.59
C ALA A 445 25.54 -2.90 9.61
N VAL A 446 26.33 -3.73 8.92
CA VAL A 446 26.20 -5.18 8.92
C VAL A 446 26.74 -5.69 10.24
N VAL A 447 25.87 -5.94 11.21
CA VAL A 447 26.20 -6.75 12.39
C VAL A 447 25.85 -8.19 12.06
N LYS A 448 26.87 -9.05 12.03
CA LYS A 448 26.74 -10.50 11.87
C LYS A 448 26.03 -11.07 13.10
N LEU A 449 24.71 -11.06 13.12
CA LEU A 449 23.92 -11.77 14.12
C LEU A 449 23.93 -13.26 13.77
N GLN A 450 24.54 -14.06 14.64
CA GLN A 450 24.47 -15.52 14.59
C GLN A 450 23.10 -15.94 15.10
N LEU A 451 22.09 -15.91 14.22
CA LEU A 451 20.73 -16.36 14.51
C LEU A 451 20.61 -17.84 14.13
N GLU A 452 20.37 -18.71 15.12
CA GLU A 452 19.82 -20.05 14.87
C GLU A 452 18.37 -19.89 14.38
N LEU A 453 18.20 -19.88 13.06
CA LEU A 453 16.89 -19.80 12.40
C LEU A 453 16.26 -21.20 12.30
N THR A 454 15.34 -21.52 13.20
CA THR A 454 14.32 -22.55 12.97
C THR A 454 13.25 -21.95 12.07
N LEU A 455 13.45 -22.04 10.75
CA LEU A 455 12.42 -21.72 9.77
C LEU A 455 11.38 -22.85 9.77
N ASP A 456 10.28 -22.66 10.49
CA ASP A 456 9.14 -23.58 10.44
C ASP A 456 8.30 -23.28 9.18
N PHE A 457 8.49 -24.12 8.14
CA PHE A 457 7.75 -24.08 6.88
C PHE A 457 6.56 -25.04 6.89
N ARG A 458 5.84 -25.16 8.01
CA ARG A 458 4.53 -25.82 7.99
C ARG A 458 3.56 -24.99 7.16
N ALA A 459 3.45 -25.34 5.89
CA ALA A 459 2.26 -25.10 5.11
C ALA A 459 1.09 -25.72 5.87
N ASN A 460 0.02 -24.94 6.07
CA ASN A 460 -1.26 -25.39 6.60
C ASN A 460 -1.62 -26.79 6.10
N ALA A 461 -1.49 -27.77 6.99
CA ALA A 461 -1.98 -29.12 6.84
C ALA A 461 -2.83 -29.45 8.07
N GLU A 462 -3.90 -28.69 8.22
CA GLU A 462 -5.11 -29.01 8.99
C GLU A 462 -6.22 -28.56 8.02
N ASP A 463 -7.04 -29.41 7.41
CA ASP A 463 -7.81 -30.52 7.96
C ASP A 463 -7.92 -31.73 7.00
N GLY A 464 -8.03 -32.93 7.58
CA GLY A 464 -8.87 -33.99 7.00
C GLY A 464 -8.16 -35.20 6.39
N MET A 465 -8.06 -36.26 7.21
CA MET A 465 -8.13 -37.69 6.86
C MET A 465 -7.50 -38.17 5.54
N LEU A 466 -6.49 -39.02 5.67
CA LEU A 466 -6.62 -40.44 5.30
C LEU A 466 -5.45 -41.23 5.89
N ARG A 467 -5.78 -42.12 6.84
CA ARG A 467 -4.96 -43.28 7.19
C ARG A 467 -4.95 -44.22 5.98
N VAL A 468 -3.76 -44.53 5.46
CA VAL A 468 -3.28 -45.91 5.18
C VAL A 468 -1.77 -45.91 5.41
#